data_AF-A0A1N6KTI8-F1
#
_entry.id   AF-A0A1N6KTI8-F1
#
_cell.length_a   1.000
_cell.length_b   1.000
_cell.length_c   1.000
_cell.angle_alpha   90.00
_cell.angle_beta   90.00
_cell.angle_gamma   90.00
#
_symmetry.space_group_name_H-M   'P 1'
#
loop_
_entity.id
_entity.type
_entity.pdbx_description
1 polymer ?
#
loop_
_entity_poly.entity_id
_entity_poly.type
_entity_poly.pdbx_seq_one_letter_code
_entity_poly.pdbx_strand_id
1 'polypeptide(L)'
;MVDLTTREALKKLVDELSQGLCITSFHDRTGFELQMLRTNRLVEAEGLEDFLCSPVEMIGIPTISLPSFIKEQVDETTFNKAFFDALYELPFSIQLDVAGDEPGEKWDNSRGIADLNDGKAQHQAEVVNLNTGIFLELKGGIEAWFINEGMALNHQEITLDALNAMTHWKQAPSSRALPTMRILSSLYGLMRFDPNRRYKNGDPNDFLIAASALPVAHALFTDRKFANLLSDKRIGLDKFLDCTVVSGFEEMAQYLEEQVQ
;
A
#
# COMPACT_ATOMS: atom_id res chain seq x y z
N MET A 1 -16.76 1.29 11.37
CA MET A 1 -18.08 1.80 10.89
C MET A 1 -19.16 0.90 11.47
N VAL A 2 -20.08 1.42 12.29
CA VAL A 2 -20.97 0.58 13.13
C VAL A 2 -22.38 0.41 12.53
N ASP A 3 -22.79 1.30 11.63
CA ASP A 3 -24.09 1.21 10.96
C ASP A 3 -24.04 0.29 9.73
N LEU A 4 -24.94 -0.70 9.72
CA LEU A 4 -25.04 -1.70 8.66
C LEU A 4 -25.40 -1.07 7.32
N THR A 5 -26.31 -0.09 7.33
CA THR A 5 -26.79 0.58 6.10
C THR A 5 -25.65 1.29 5.38
N THR A 6 -24.84 2.03 6.14
CA THR A 6 -23.67 2.74 5.62
C THR A 6 -22.64 1.76 5.05
N ARG A 7 -22.46 0.60 5.68
CA ARG A 7 -21.55 -0.45 5.19
C ARG A 7 -22.01 -1.04 3.87
N GLU A 8 -23.29 -1.36 3.75
CA GLU A 8 -23.84 -1.91 2.50
C GLU A 8 -23.84 -0.89 1.37
N ALA A 9 -24.07 0.40 1.66
CA ALA A 9 -23.93 1.47 0.68
C ALA A 9 -22.48 1.61 0.18
N LEU A 10 -21.51 1.56 1.10
CA LEU A 10 -20.08 1.62 0.75
C LEU A 10 -19.65 0.43 -0.11
N LYS A 11 -20.10 -0.79 0.21
CA LYS A 11 -19.81 -1.99 -0.58
C LYS A 11 -20.24 -1.83 -2.04
N LYS A 12 -21.48 -1.38 -2.27
CA LYS A 12 -22.00 -1.14 -3.62
C LYS A 12 -21.20 -0.09 -4.37
N LEU A 13 -20.87 1.02 -3.70
CA LEU A 13 -20.06 2.08 -4.28
C LEU A 13 -18.67 1.55 -4.70
N VAL A 14 -18.03 0.75 -3.85
CA VAL A 14 -16.72 0.15 -4.16
C VAL A 14 -16.82 -0.80 -5.35
N ASP A 15 -17.85 -1.64 -5.43
CA ASP A 15 -18.04 -2.53 -6.60
C ASP A 15 -18.24 -1.73 -7.89
N GLU A 16 -19.07 -0.70 -7.85
CA GLU A 16 -19.35 0.17 -9.02
C GLU A 16 -18.11 0.94 -9.47
N LEU A 17 -17.29 1.45 -8.55
CA LEU A 17 -16.12 2.27 -8.87
C LEU A 17 -14.87 1.44 -9.19
N SER A 18 -14.71 0.26 -8.58
CA SER A 18 -13.52 -0.58 -8.77
C SER A 18 -13.48 -1.27 -10.13
N GLN A 19 -14.64 -1.49 -10.76
CA GLN A 19 -14.74 -2.18 -12.07
C GLN A 19 -14.01 -3.54 -12.10
N GLY A 20 -13.95 -4.24 -10.96
CA GLY A 20 -13.28 -5.53 -10.84
C GLY A 20 -11.75 -5.47 -10.70
N LEU A 21 -11.19 -4.29 -10.41
CA LEU A 21 -9.76 -4.08 -10.17
C LEU A 21 -9.50 -3.67 -8.71
N CYS A 22 -8.37 -4.10 -8.16
CA CYS A 22 -7.84 -3.64 -6.89
C CYS A 22 -6.37 -3.25 -7.02
N ILE A 23 -5.76 -2.83 -5.91
CA ILE A 23 -4.36 -2.40 -5.90
C ILE A 23 -3.46 -3.56 -5.51
N THR A 24 -2.38 -3.77 -6.27
CA THR A 24 -1.31 -4.75 -6.00
C THR A 24 -0.78 -4.60 -4.57
N SER A 25 -0.51 -5.74 -3.93
CA SER A 25 -0.06 -5.77 -2.53
C SER A 25 1.18 -4.89 -2.32
N PHE A 26 1.29 -4.26 -1.15
CA PHE A 26 2.47 -3.43 -0.83
C PHE A 26 3.77 -4.26 -0.85
N HIS A 27 3.67 -5.54 -0.51
CA HIS A 27 4.79 -6.46 -0.44
C HIS A 27 5.37 -6.72 -1.84
N ASP A 28 4.51 -6.99 -2.81
CA ASP A 28 4.91 -7.21 -4.20
C ASP A 28 5.49 -5.93 -4.83
N ARG A 29 4.84 -4.78 -4.59
CA ARG A 29 5.33 -3.47 -5.08
C ARG A 29 6.69 -3.12 -4.50
N THR A 30 6.90 -3.35 -3.19
CA THR A 30 8.21 -3.14 -2.57
C THR A 30 9.27 -4.04 -3.21
N GLY A 31 8.93 -5.28 -3.51
CA GLY A 31 9.82 -6.22 -4.21
C GLY A 31 10.19 -5.75 -5.62
N PHE A 32 9.21 -5.27 -6.38
CA PHE A 32 9.42 -4.73 -7.72
C PHE A 32 10.30 -3.47 -7.69
N GLU A 33 10.00 -2.52 -6.80
CA GLU A 33 10.80 -1.31 -6.63
C GLU A 33 12.24 -1.63 -6.19
N LEU A 34 12.45 -2.61 -5.30
CA LEU A 34 13.77 -3.10 -4.93
C LEU A 34 14.53 -3.68 -6.12
N GLN A 35 13.85 -4.43 -6.98
CA GLN A 35 14.43 -4.94 -8.22
C GLN A 35 14.82 -3.81 -9.17
N MET A 36 13.96 -2.80 -9.35
CA MET A 36 14.26 -1.61 -10.16
C MET A 36 15.49 -0.87 -9.64
N LEU A 37 15.57 -0.67 -8.32
CA LEU A 37 16.71 -0.03 -7.66
C LEU A 37 18.02 -0.80 -7.92
N ARG A 38 18.02 -2.11 -7.72
CA ARG A 38 19.21 -2.95 -7.88
C ARG A 38 19.63 -3.17 -9.33
N THR A 39 18.69 -3.05 -10.26
CA THR A 39 18.96 -3.13 -11.71
C THR A 39 19.18 -1.75 -12.35
N ASN A 40 19.16 -0.68 -11.56
CA ASN A 40 19.33 0.71 -11.99
C ASN A 40 18.32 1.16 -13.07
N ARG A 41 17.08 0.70 -12.98
CA ARG A 41 15.95 1.05 -13.88
C ARG A 41 15.10 2.21 -13.35
N LEU A 42 15.74 3.17 -12.68
CA LEU A 42 15.07 4.28 -11.98
C LEU A 42 14.52 5.39 -12.90
N VAL A 43 14.65 5.24 -14.21
CA VAL A 43 14.15 6.19 -15.22
C VAL A 43 12.72 5.85 -15.65
N GLU A 44 12.31 4.59 -15.46
CA GLU A 44 10.97 4.11 -15.76
C GLU A 44 10.03 4.57 -14.65
N ALA A 45 9.03 5.39 -14.98
CA ALA A 45 7.93 5.66 -14.07
C ALA A 45 6.95 4.49 -14.20
N GLU A 46 6.61 3.87 -13.07
CA GLU A 46 5.57 2.84 -13.03
C GLU A 46 4.26 3.41 -13.58
N GLY A 47 3.62 2.64 -14.45
CA GLY A 47 2.31 2.93 -15.01
C GLY A 47 1.20 2.56 -14.04
N LEU A 48 -0.04 2.90 -14.40
CA LEU A 48 -1.22 2.49 -13.63
C LEU A 48 -1.31 0.95 -13.57
N GLU A 49 -0.94 0.29 -14.66
CA GLU A 49 -0.90 -1.16 -14.83
C GLU A 49 -0.02 -1.88 -13.80
N ASP A 50 1.02 -1.22 -13.29
CA ASP A 50 1.93 -1.81 -12.29
C ASP A 50 1.30 -1.79 -10.88
N PHE A 51 0.26 -0.98 -10.69
CA PHE A 51 -0.47 -0.83 -9.42
C PHE A 51 -1.76 -1.63 -9.37
N LEU A 52 -2.32 -2.04 -10.51
CA LEU A 52 -3.62 -2.69 -10.56
C LEU A 52 -3.49 -4.20 -10.73
N CYS A 53 -4.31 -4.94 -9.99
CA CYS A 53 -4.47 -6.38 -10.14
C CYS A 53 -5.94 -6.76 -10.01
N SER A 54 -6.27 -7.99 -10.38
CA SER A 54 -7.60 -8.53 -10.06
C SER A 54 -7.66 -8.92 -8.58
N PRO A 55 -8.80 -8.72 -7.89
CA PRO A 55 -9.01 -9.23 -6.53
C PRO A 55 -8.65 -10.70 -6.33
N VAL A 56 -8.89 -11.55 -7.34
CA VAL A 56 -8.54 -12.98 -7.29
C VAL A 56 -7.02 -13.20 -7.28
N GLU A 57 -6.25 -12.33 -7.94
CA GLU A 57 -4.78 -12.40 -7.96
C GLU A 57 -4.21 -12.05 -6.58
N MET A 58 -4.84 -11.11 -5.87
CA MET A 58 -4.44 -10.74 -4.50
C MET A 58 -4.65 -11.87 -3.49
N ILE A 59 -5.72 -12.66 -3.66
CA ILE A 59 -6.03 -13.81 -2.78
C ILE A 59 -5.21 -15.06 -3.20
N GLY A 60 -4.61 -15.00 -4.39
CA GLY A 60 -3.94 -16.12 -5.05
C GLY A 60 -4.93 -16.92 -5.89
N ILE A 61 -4.55 -17.25 -7.13
CA ILE A 61 -5.41 -17.97 -8.07
C ILE A 61 -5.63 -19.40 -7.54
N PRO A 62 -6.85 -19.73 -7.08
CA PRO A 62 -7.10 -21.04 -6.50
C PRO A 62 -7.12 -22.11 -7.57
N THR A 63 -6.28 -23.14 -7.41
CA THR A 63 -6.32 -24.35 -8.23
C THR A 63 -6.96 -25.49 -7.44
N ILE A 64 -8.06 -26.03 -7.96
CA ILE A 64 -8.76 -27.16 -7.38
C ILE A 64 -8.21 -28.44 -8.00
N SER A 65 -7.75 -29.35 -7.12
CA SER A 65 -7.41 -30.72 -7.51
C SER A 65 -8.68 -31.56 -7.53
N LEU A 66 -9.07 -32.04 -8.71
CA LEU A 66 -10.26 -32.87 -8.91
C LEU A 66 -10.00 -34.32 -8.49
N PRO A 67 -10.95 -34.98 -7.81
CA PRO A 67 -10.88 -36.43 -7.57
C PRO A 67 -10.83 -37.23 -8.88
N SER A 68 -10.18 -38.39 -8.87
CA SER A 68 -9.96 -39.21 -10.08
C SER A 68 -11.24 -39.54 -10.85
N PHE A 69 -12.35 -39.81 -10.15
CA PHE A 69 -13.64 -40.14 -10.78
C PHE A 69 -14.31 -38.95 -11.49
N ILE A 70 -13.92 -37.72 -11.16
CA ILE A 70 -14.36 -36.50 -11.87
C ILE A 70 -13.44 -36.21 -13.05
N LYS A 71 -12.13 -36.48 -12.92
CA LYS A 71 -11.16 -36.34 -14.02
C LYS A 71 -11.49 -37.20 -15.25
N GLU A 72 -12.21 -38.30 -15.05
CA GLU A 72 -12.74 -39.14 -16.14
C GLU A 72 -13.85 -38.44 -16.95
N GLN A 73 -14.50 -37.41 -16.39
CA GLN A 73 -15.64 -36.72 -16.98
C GLN A 73 -15.33 -35.27 -17.40
N VAL A 74 -14.41 -34.61 -16.69
CA VAL A 74 -14.04 -33.21 -16.91
C VAL A 74 -12.52 -33.06 -16.82
N ASP A 75 -11.94 -32.40 -17.82
CA ASP A 75 -10.53 -32.01 -17.80
C ASP A 75 -10.26 -30.99 -16.68
N GLU A 76 -9.26 -31.28 -15.85
CA GLU A 76 -8.92 -30.47 -14.67
C GLU A 76 -8.46 -29.06 -15.03
N THR A 77 -7.72 -28.90 -16.13
CA THR A 77 -7.30 -27.57 -16.60
C THR A 77 -8.51 -26.76 -17.04
N THR A 78 -9.42 -27.36 -17.80
CA THR A 78 -10.66 -26.72 -18.25
C THR A 78 -11.55 -26.31 -17.07
N PHE A 79 -11.69 -27.19 -16.06
CA PHE A 79 -12.43 -26.87 -14.85
C PHE A 79 -11.80 -25.69 -14.09
N ASN A 80 -10.49 -25.72 -13.87
CA ASN A 80 -9.78 -24.64 -13.17
C ASN A 80 -9.88 -23.30 -13.91
N LYS A 81 -9.83 -23.31 -15.25
CA LYS A 81 -10.08 -22.11 -16.06
C LYS A 81 -11.50 -21.58 -15.87
N ALA A 82 -12.51 -22.45 -15.97
CA ALA A 82 -13.91 -22.04 -15.78
C ALA A 82 -14.18 -21.54 -14.35
N PHE A 83 -13.51 -22.13 -13.35
CA PHE A 83 -13.57 -21.69 -11.96
C PHE A 83 -12.92 -20.32 -11.79
N PHE A 84 -11.76 -20.08 -12.39
CA PHE A 84 -11.10 -18.78 -12.40
C PHE A 84 -11.99 -17.71 -13.04
N ASP A 85 -12.56 -17.97 -14.22
CA ASP A 85 -13.47 -17.01 -14.87
C ASP A 85 -14.65 -16.65 -13.96
N ALA A 86 -15.26 -17.65 -13.32
CA ALA A 86 -16.38 -17.44 -12.42
C ALA A 86 -16.00 -16.57 -11.20
N LEU A 87 -14.78 -16.76 -10.65
CA LEU A 87 -14.27 -15.94 -9.55
C LEU A 87 -13.92 -14.53 -10.00
N TYR A 88 -13.38 -14.38 -11.21
CA TYR A 88 -13.03 -13.09 -11.79
C TYR A 88 -14.26 -12.20 -12.01
N GLU A 89 -15.41 -12.80 -12.33
CA GLU A 89 -16.69 -12.10 -12.49
C GLU A 89 -17.39 -11.75 -11.15
N LEU A 90 -16.89 -12.23 -10.00
CA LEU A 90 -17.50 -11.93 -8.71
C LEU A 90 -17.25 -10.47 -8.30
N PRO A 91 -18.28 -9.76 -7.79
CA PRO A 91 -18.10 -8.44 -7.19
C PRO A 91 -17.08 -8.48 -6.05
N PHE A 92 -16.28 -7.42 -5.93
CA PHE A 92 -15.25 -7.33 -4.89
C PHE A 92 -15.85 -7.41 -3.48
N SER A 93 -17.06 -6.87 -3.28
CA SER A 93 -17.78 -6.96 -2.01
C SER A 93 -18.04 -8.39 -1.55
N ILE A 94 -18.30 -9.33 -2.47
CA ILE A 94 -18.49 -10.74 -2.14
C ILE A 94 -17.17 -11.35 -1.68
N GLN A 95 -16.07 -11.01 -2.36
CA GLN A 95 -14.74 -11.48 -1.99
C GLN A 95 -14.32 -10.92 -0.61
N LEU A 96 -14.65 -9.66 -0.33
CA LEU A 96 -14.46 -9.04 0.98
C LEU A 96 -15.31 -9.67 2.08
N ASP A 97 -16.54 -10.08 1.79
CA ASP A 97 -17.38 -10.78 2.77
C ASP A 97 -16.79 -12.14 3.15
N VAL A 98 -16.26 -12.89 2.17
CA VAL A 98 -15.53 -14.14 2.43
C VAL A 98 -14.26 -13.87 3.25
N ALA A 99 -13.50 -12.83 2.92
CA ALA A 99 -12.28 -12.46 3.64
C ALA A 99 -12.54 -11.85 5.03
N GLY A 100 -13.72 -11.26 5.25
CA GLY A 100 -14.09 -10.61 6.52
C GLY A 100 -14.29 -11.60 7.66
N ASP A 101 -14.69 -12.84 7.33
CA ASP A 101 -14.85 -13.93 8.29
C ASP A 101 -13.54 -14.69 8.57
N GLU A 102 -12.43 -14.30 7.93
CA GLU A 102 -11.13 -14.93 8.12
C GLU A 102 -10.65 -14.76 9.58
N PRO A 103 -10.34 -15.86 10.28
CA PRO A 103 -9.89 -15.79 11.67
C PRO A 103 -8.51 -15.12 11.79
N GLY A 104 -8.33 -14.30 12.84
CA GLY A 104 -7.04 -13.71 13.21
C GLY A 104 -7.09 -12.20 13.44
N GLU A 105 -5.90 -11.61 13.57
CA GLU A 105 -5.72 -10.18 13.89
C GLU A 105 -5.45 -9.33 12.64
N LYS A 106 -5.80 -9.83 11.44
CA LYS A 106 -5.58 -9.11 10.17
C LYS A 106 -6.34 -7.77 10.12
N TRP A 107 -7.48 -7.70 10.80
CA TRP A 107 -8.33 -6.52 10.88
C TRP A 107 -8.12 -5.67 12.14
N ASP A 108 -7.13 -6.01 12.98
CA ASP A 108 -6.84 -5.27 14.20
C ASP A 108 -5.96 -4.04 13.92
N ASN A 109 -6.59 -2.87 13.85
CA ASN A 109 -5.92 -1.59 13.66
C ASN A 109 -5.01 -1.15 14.82
N SER A 110 -5.03 -1.84 15.96
CA SER A 110 -4.15 -1.55 17.11
C SER A 110 -2.84 -2.35 17.08
N ARG A 111 -2.75 -3.34 16.20
CA ARG A 111 -1.60 -4.24 16.11
C ARG A 111 -0.32 -3.48 15.79
N GLY A 112 0.73 -3.75 16.59
CA GLY A 112 2.05 -3.13 16.45
C GLY A 112 2.14 -1.66 16.86
N ILE A 113 1.04 -1.00 17.26
CA ILE A 113 1.06 0.42 17.64
C ILE A 113 1.87 0.66 18.92
N ALA A 114 1.77 -0.24 19.90
CA ALA A 114 2.57 -0.17 21.12
C ALA A 114 4.06 -0.30 20.78
N ASP A 115 4.43 -1.35 20.04
CA ASP A 115 5.80 -1.63 19.62
C ASP A 115 6.41 -0.47 18.81
N LEU A 116 5.64 0.13 17.90
CA LEU A 116 6.07 1.30 17.11
C LEU A 116 6.35 2.52 18.01
N ASN A 117 5.49 2.78 18.99
CA ASN A 117 5.67 3.91 19.91
C ASN A 117 6.82 3.68 20.89
N ASP A 118 6.96 2.47 21.42
CA ASP A 118 8.03 2.09 22.35
C ASP A 118 9.39 2.10 21.65
N GLY A 119 9.49 1.46 20.47
CA GLY A 119 10.70 1.48 19.65
C GLY A 119 11.08 2.89 19.22
N LYS A 120 10.10 3.73 18.86
CA LYS A 120 10.36 5.15 18.59
C LYS A 120 10.95 5.86 19.82
N ALA A 121 10.35 5.71 21.00
CA ALA A 121 10.82 6.36 22.21
C ALA A 121 12.25 5.91 22.57
N GLN A 122 12.54 4.62 22.43
CA GLN A 122 13.85 4.02 22.70
C GLN A 122 14.94 4.56 21.76
N HIS A 123 14.64 4.71 20.47
CA HIS A 123 15.62 5.06 19.44
C HIS A 123 15.55 6.52 18.99
N GLN A 124 14.78 7.37 19.69
CA GLN A 124 14.56 8.77 19.30
C GLN A 124 15.86 9.59 19.19
N ALA A 125 16.86 9.27 20.01
CA ALA A 125 18.16 9.94 20.02
C ALA A 125 18.98 9.72 18.73
N GLU A 126 18.67 8.67 17.97
CA GLU A 126 19.33 8.34 16.70
C GLU A 126 18.81 9.22 15.53
N VAL A 127 17.62 9.80 15.68
CA VAL A 127 16.94 10.58 14.63
C VAL A 127 17.32 12.05 14.74
N VAL A 128 18.51 12.39 14.25
CA VAL A 128 19.06 13.76 14.32
C VAL A 128 18.36 14.77 13.41
N ASN A 129 17.79 14.30 12.29
CA ASN A 129 17.00 15.10 11.36
C ASN A 129 16.04 14.20 10.57
N LEU A 130 15.12 14.81 9.81
CA LEU A 130 14.12 14.06 9.04
C LEU A 130 14.75 13.07 8.05
N ASN A 131 15.82 13.44 7.35
CA ASN A 131 16.47 12.52 6.40
C ASN A 131 17.04 11.29 7.10
N THR A 132 17.57 11.43 8.32
CA THR A 132 17.97 10.27 9.13
C THR A 132 16.77 9.40 9.51
N GLY A 133 15.64 10.00 9.85
CA GLY A 133 14.38 9.28 10.10
C GLY A 133 13.92 8.50 8.87
N ILE A 134 13.84 9.16 7.72
CA ILE A 134 13.47 8.53 6.44
C ILE A 134 14.42 7.38 6.09
N PHE A 135 15.73 7.59 6.27
CA PHE A 135 16.74 6.58 6.00
C PHE A 135 16.54 5.32 6.85
N LEU A 136 16.32 5.48 8.16
CA LEU A 136 16.13 4.35 9.07
C LEU A 136 14.85 3.58 8.77
N GLU A 137 13.77 4.27 8.40
CA GLU A 137 12.50 3.65 8.04
C GLU A 137 12.57 2.94 6.68
N LEU A 138 13.24 3.54 5.70
CA LEU A 138 13.49 2.90 4.41
C LEU A 138 14.30 1.62 4.58
N LYS A 139 15.41 1.69 5.32
CA LYS A 139 16.24 0.53 5.64
C LYS A 139 15.42 -0.56 6.35
N GLY A 140 14.66 -0.18 7.37
CA GLY A 140 13.81 -1.11 8.13
C GLY A 140 12.72 -1.76 7.27
N GLY A 141 12.11 -1.01 6.35
CA GLY A 141 11.13 -1.54 5.40
C GLY A 141 11.75 -2.57 4.45
N ILE A 142 12.96 -2.30 3.94
CA ILE A 142 13.70 -3.26 3.11
C ILE A 142 14.06 -4.50 3.93
N GLU A 143 14.58 -4.35 5.14
CA GLU A 143 14.88 -5.49 6.03
C GLU A 143 13.64 -6.35 6.31
N ALA A 144 12.50 -5.71 6.57
CA ALA A 144 11.23 -6.41 6.79
C ALA A 144 10.77 -7.20 5.55
N TRP A 145 10.95 -6.64 4.35
CA TRP A 145 10.66 -7.35 3.10
C TRP A 145 11.52 -8.62 2.95
N PHE A 146 12.83 -8.52 3.19
CA PHE A 146 13.73 -9.69 3.16
C PHE A 146 13.34 -10.78 4.16
N ILE A 147 12.94 -10.38 5.38
CA ILE A 147 12.46 -11.32 6.40
C ILE A 147 11.20 -12.05 5.91
N ASN A 148 10.26 -11.32 5.31
CA ASN A 148 9.01 -11.89 4.81
C ASN A 148 9.25 -12.90 3.66
N GLU A 149 10.24 -12.63 2.80
CA GLU A 149 10.68 -13.54 1.74
C GLU A 149 11.49 -14.75 2.23
N GLY A 150 11.80 -14.84 3.53
CA GLY A 150 12.67 -15.87 4.08
C GLY A 150 14.12 -15.79 3.55
N MET A 151 14.54 -14.61 3.09
CA MET A 151 15.87 -14.38 2.54
C MET A 151 16.88 -14.00 3.64
N ALA A 152 18.16 -14.34 3.41
CA ALA A 152 19.23 -13.95 4.32
C ALA A 152 19.44 -12.43 4.32
N LEU A 153 19.62 -11.85 5.51
CA LEU A 153 19.87 -10.42 5.66
C LEU A 153 21.33 -10.09 5.37
N ASN A 154 21.56 -9.21 4.39
CA ASN A 154 22.82 -8.53 4.18
C ASN A 154 22.68 -7.05 4.55
N HIS A 155 22.97 -6.71 5.80
CA HIS A 155 22.79 -5.33 6.30
C HIS A 155 23.63 -4.29 5.55
N GLN A 156 24.77 -4.68 4.96
CA GLN A 156 25.59 -3.76 4.17
C GLN A 156 24.90 -3.42 2.84
N GLU A 157 24.41 -4.43 2.12
CA GLU A 157 23.66 -4.23 0.88
C GLU A 157 22.37 -3.46 1.12
N ILE A 158 21.60 -3.80 2.17
CA ILE A 158 20.36 -3.11 2.48
C ILE A 158 20.62 -1.64 2.86
N THR A 159 21.71 -1.37 3.57
CA THR A 159 22.17 0.00 3.85
C THR A 159 22.49 0.75 2.56
N LEU A 160 23.17 0.09 1.61
CA LEU A 160 23.51 0.68 0.32
C LEU A 160 22.27 0.93 -0.54
N ASP A 161 21.30 0.01 -0.56
CA ASP A 161 20.02 0.16 -1.26
C ASP A 161 19.28 1.41 -0.75
N ALA A 162 19.11 1.55 0.57
CA ALA A 162 18.47 2.72 1.16
C ALA A 162 19.21 4.04 0.81
N LEU A 163 20.56 4.02 0.84
CA LEU A 163 21.36 5.18 0.44
C LEU A 163 21.21 5.53 -1.04
N ASN A 164 21.17 4.53 -1.92
CA ASN A 164 21.02 4.72 -3.36
C ASN A 164 19.65 5.32 -3.70
N ALA A 165 18.58 4.80 -3.11
CA ALA A 165 17.23 5.35 -3.28
C ALA A 165 17.13 6.81 -2.81
N MET A 166 17.64 7.12 -1.62
CA MET A 166 17.65 8.49 -1.11
C MET A 166 18.53 9.43 -1.96
N THR A 167 19.66 8.93 -2.47
CA THR A 167 20.55 9.70 -3.35
C THR A 167 19.84 10.03 -4.66
N HIS A 168 19.12 9.06 -5.25
CA HIS A 168 18.30 9.25 -6.44
C HIS A 168 17.24 10.34 -6.21
N TRP A 169 16.42 10.24 -5.16
CA TRP A 169 15.39 11.25 -4.87
C TRP A 169 15.97 12.63 -4.56
N LYS A 170 17.19 12.70 -4.02
CA LYS A 170 17.88 13.98 -3.81
C LYS A 170 18.35 14.61 -5.13
N GLN A 171 18.86 13.79 -6.06
CA GLN A 171 19.34 14.24 -7.37
C GLN A 171 18.19 14.56 -8.34
N ALA A 172 17.10 13.80 -8.27
CA ALA A 172 15.89 13.98 -9.06
C ALA A 172 14.64 14.08 -8.16
N PRO A 173 14.39 15.23 -7.51
CA PRO A 173 13.28 15.40 -6.56
C PRO A 173 11.89 15.13 -7.16
N SER A 174 11.72 15.35 -8.47
CA SER A 174 10.49 15.09 -9.22
C SER A 174 10.38 13.66 -9.76
N SER A 175 11.38 12.81 -9.52
CA SER A 175 11.33 11.40 -9.91
C SER A 175 10.14 10.71 -9.26
N ARG A 176 9.39 9.98 -10.08
CA ARG A 176 8.31 9.08 -9.64
C ARG A 176 8.78 7.68 -9.29
N ALA A 177 10.05 7.35 -9.53
CA ALA A 177 10.61 6.04 -9.21
C ALA A 177 10.58 5.73 -7.70
N LEU A 178 10.34 4.46 -7.40
CA LEU A 178 10.27 3.90 -6.04
C LEU A 178 9.19 4.58 -5.16
N PRO A 179 7.98 4.81 -5.68
CA PRO A 179 6.98 5.65 -5.01
C PRO A 179 6.50 5.05 -3.69
N THR A 180 6.30 3.73 -3.61
CA THR A 180 5.86 3.03 -2.39
C THR A 180 6.91 3.19 -1.29
N MET A 181 8.17 2.85 -1.59
CA MET A 181 9.27 3.02 -0.64
C MET A 181 9.45 4.48 -0.23
N ARG A 182 9.33 5.42 -1.18
CA ARG A 182 9.47 6.86 -0.92
C ARG A 182 8.39 7.38 0.01
N ILE A 183 7.12 7.06 -0.27
CA ILE A 183 5.98 7.55 0.52
C ILE A 183 6.00 6.94 1.91
N LEU A 184 6.16 5.61 2.04
CA LEU A 184 6.16 4.94 3.35
C LEU A 184 7.30 5.46 4.23
N SER A 185 8.55 5.43 3.73
CA SER A 185 9.70 5.91 4.49
C SER A 185 9.59 7.39 4.87
N SER A 186 8.94 8.21 4.03
CA SER A 186 8.65 9.62 4.33
C SER A 186 7.64 9.80 5.46
N LEU A 187 6.52 9.06 5.43
CA LEU A 187 5.47 9.16 6.45
C LEU A 187 5.95 8.62 7.80
N TYR A 188 6.55 7.42 7.83
CA TYR A 188 7.17 6.88 9.03
C TYR A 188 8.34 7.76 9.51
N GLY A 189 9.13 8.31 8.59
CA GLY A 189 10.22 9.23 8.91
C GLY A 189 9.74 10.51 9.59
N LEU A 190 8.62 11.10 9.16
CA LEU A 190 7.98 12.23 9.84
C LEU A 190 7.51 11.86 11.25
N MET A 191 6.92 10.67 11.38
CA MET A 191 6.47 10.18 12.67
C MET A 191 7.65 10.01 13.62
N ARG A 192 8.78 9.45 13.17
CA ARG A 192 10.01 9.33 13.97
C ARG A 192 10.68 10.67 14.26
N PHE A 193 10.66 11.62 13.34
CA PHE A 193 11.34 12.89 13.49
C PHE A 193 10.75 13.77 14.61
N ASP A 194 9.43 13.76 14.79
CA ASP A 194 8.77 14.54 15.85
C ASP A 194 8.64 13.72 17.14
N PRO A 195 9.44 13.95 18.21
CA PRO A 195 9.42 13.14 19.43
C PRO A 195 8.07 13.17 20.17
N ASN A 196 7.24 14.19 19.96
CA ASN A 196 5.96 14.33 20.66
C ASN A 196 4.80 13.65 19.94
N ARG A 197 4.94 13.40 18.63
CA ARG A 197 3.92 12.71 17.85
C ARG A 197 3.87 11.24 18.22
N ARG A 198 2.70 10.61 18.26
CA ARG A 198 2.57 9.16 18.51
C ARG A 198 1.78 8.52 17.40
N TYR A 199 2.12 7.27 17.10
CA TYR A 199 1.30 6.42 16.26
C TYR A 199 -0.03 6.15 16.96
N LYS A 200 -1.12 6.25 16.22
CA LYS A 200 -2.48 5.90 16.63
C LYS A 200 -2.96 4.69 15.85
N ASN A 201 -3.98 4.01 16.38
CA ASN A 201 -4.62 2.90 15.70
C ASN A 201 -5.05 3.32 14.28
N GLY A 202 -4.70 2.49 13.29
CA GLY A 202 -4.97 2.75 11.88
C GLY A 202 -3.88 3.54 11.15
N ASP A 203 -2.99 4.28 11.82
CA ASP A 203 -1.95 5.09 11.14
C ASP A 203 -1.11 4.23 10.14
N PRO A 204 -0.65 2.99 10.47
CA PRO A 204 0.03 2.14 9.49
C PRO A 204 -0.81 1.83 8.24
N ASN A 205 -2.11 1.55 8.41
CA ASN A 205 -3.01 1.26 7.29
C ASN A 205 -3.23 2.51 6.44
N ASP A 206 -3.40 3.69 7.06
CA ASP A 206 -3.48 4.97 6.34
C ASP A 206 -2.23 5.20 5.48
N PHE A 207 -1.04 4.86 6.01
CA PHE A 207 0.22 5.03 5.27
C PHE A 207 0.32 4.09 4.08
N LEU A 208 -0.11 2.83 4.24
CA LEU A 208 -0.21 1.88 3.13
C LEU A 208 -1.20 2.35 2.07
N ILE A 209 -2.38 2.87 2.46
CA ILE A 209 -3.36 3.44 1.52
C ILE A 209 -2.79 4.65 0.78
N ALA A 210 -2.06 5.54 1.45
CA ALA A 210 -1.41 6.66 0.78
C ALA A 210 -0.35 6.20 -0.22
N ALA A 211 0.48 5.21 0.14
CA ALA A 211 1.47 4.63 -0.78
C ALA A 211 0.83 3.89 -1.96
N SER A 212 -0.40 3.40 -1.81
CA SER A 212 -1.20 2.81 -2.88
C SER A 212 -1.84 3.85 -3.81
N ALA A 213 -2.45 4.89 -3.24
CA ALA A 213 -3.30 5.80 -3.99
C ALA A 213 -2.53 6.97 -4.59
N LEU A 214 -1.63 7.61 -3.83
CA LEU A 214 -0.98 8.84 -4.26
C LEU A 214 -0.23 8.74 -5.60
N PRO A 215 0.46 7.63 -5.95
CA PRO A 215 1.20 7.54 -7.20
C PRO A 215 0.32 7.50 -8.45
N VAL A 216 -0.91 6.99 -8.34
CA VAL A 216 -1.74 6.62 -9.50
C VAL A 216 -3.14 7.23 -9.52
N ALA A 217 -3.67 7.63 -8.36
CA ALA A 217 -5.03 8.17 -8.28
C ALA A 217 -5.06 9.67 -8.63
N HIS A 218 -6.17 10.10 -9.22
CA HIS A 218 -6.42 11.53 -9.46
C HIS A 218 -6.69 12.29 -8.15
N ALA A 219 -7.38 11.64 -7.20
CA ALA A 219 -7.57 12.15 -5.84
C ALA A 219 -7.53 11.05 -4.78
N LEU A 220 -7.10 11.44 -3.58
CA LEU A 220 -7.15 10.65 -2.35
C LEU A 220 -8.10 11.32 -1.36
N PHE A 221 -9.19 10.63 -1.02
CA PHE A 221 -10.16 11.07 -0.03
C PHE A 221 -9.80 10.55 1.35
N THR A 222 -9.66 11.45 2.32
CA THR A 222 -9.20 11.09 3.66
C THR A 222 -9.74 12.05 4.74
N ASP A 223 -9.52 11.73 6.01
CA ASP A 223 -9.74 12.68 7.10
C ASP A 223 -8.72 13.84 7.11
N ARG A 224 -9.08 14.91 7.81
CA ARG A 224 -8.28 16.14 7.92
C ARG A 224 -6.94 15.93 8.63
N LYS A 225 -6.86 15.04 9.62
CA LYS A 225 -5.61 14.77 10.36
C LYS A 225 -4.59 14.13 9.42
N PHE A 226 -5.01 13.17 8.60
CA PHE A 226 -4.13 12.51 7.65
C PHE A 226 -3.77 13.42 6.47
N ALA A 227 -4.73 14.19 5.93
CA ALA A 227 -4.43 15.20 4.91
C ALA A 227 -3.38 16.22 5.38
N ASN A 228 -3.46 16.67 6.63
CA ASN A 228 -2.45 17.55 7.22
C ASN A 228 -1.06 16.89 7.26
N LEU A 229 -0.97 15.59 7.55
CA LEU A 229 0.30 14.86 7.51
C LEU A 229 0.84 14.78 6.08
N LEU A 230 0.00 14.46 5.09
CA LEU A 230 0.38 14.37 3.68
C LEU A 230 0.83 15.73 3.11
N SER A 231 0.28 16.83 3.62
CA SER A 231 0.62 18.20 3.18
C SER A 231 1.97 18.72 3.70
N ASP A 232 2.67 17.96 4.56
CA ASP A 232 3.93 18.40 5.17
C ASP A 232 5.01 18.64 4.11
N LYS A 233 5.39 19.91 3.93
CA LYS A 233 6.36 20.33 2.90
C LYS A 233 7.74 19.70 3.06
N ARG A 234 8.07 19.13 4.23
CA ARG A 234 9.36 18.49 4.47
C ARG A 234 9.51 17.14 3.76
N ILE A 235 8.41 16.42 3.50
CA ILE A 235 8.42 15.17 2.72
C ILE A 235 8.24 15.40 1.22
N GLY A 236 7.78 16.59 0.81
CA GLY A 236 7.80 17.03 -0.59
C GLY A 236 7.02 16.14 -1.55
N LEU A 237 5.88 15.60 -1.10
CA LEU A 237 4.98 14.79 -1.93
C LEU A 237 4.52 15.54 -3.19
N ASP A 238 4.32 16.86 -3.06
CA ASP A 238 3.95 17.78 -4.14
C ASP A 238 5.01 17.94 -5.24
N LYS A 239 6.21 17.39 -5.06
CA LYS A 239 7.28 17.46 -6.06
C LYS A 239 7.20 16.36 -7.12
N PHE A 240 6.56 15.23 -6.80
CA PHE A 240 6.55 14.05 -7.67
C PHE A 240 5.15 13.44 -7.89
N LEU A 241 4.14 13.90 -7.15
CA LEU A 241 2.77 13.39 -7.22
C LEU A 241 1.83 14.46 -7.74
N ASP A 242 0.87 14.04 -8.58
CA ASP A 242 -0.21 14.90 -9.10
C ASP A 242 -1.55 14.64 -8.40
N CYS A 243 -1.58 13.70 -7.44
CA CYS A 243 -2.79 13.30 -6.72
C CYS A 243 -3.32 14.41 -5.81
N THR A 244 -4.60 14.76 -5.97
CA THR A 244 -5.27 15.76 -5.13
C THR A 244 -5.73 15.12 -3.81
N VAL A 245 -5.19 15.60 -2.69
CA VAL A 245 -5.65 15.15 -1.36
C VAL A 245 -6.87 15.98 -0.94
N VAL A 246 -8.03 15.35 -0.82
CA VAL A 246 -9.29 16.00 -0.41
C VAL A 246 -9.70 15.47 0.95
N SER A 247 -10.06 16.37 1.87
CA SER A 247 -10.46 16.00 3.22
C SER A 247 -11.72 16.69 3.70
N GLY A 248 -12.66 15.90 4.24
CA GLY A 248 -14.00 16.34 4.62
C GLY A 248 -15.05 15.92 3.59
N PHE A 249 -16.24 15.56 4.07
CA PHE A 249 -17.31 15.04 3.21
C PHE A 249 -17.85 16.08 2.22
N GLU A 250 -17.92 17.35 2.62
CA GLU A 250 -18.42 18.44 1.77
C GLU A 250 -17.46 18.67 0.59
N GLU A 251 -16.16 18.73 0.88
CA GLU A 251 -15.12 18.92 -0.12
C GLU A 251 -15.00 17.71 -1.06
N MET A 252 -15.20 16.49 -0.55
CA MET A 252 -15.25 15.28 -1.38
C MET A 252 -16.44 15.31 -2.35
N ALA A 253 -17.63 15.69 -1.88
CA ALA A 253 -18.83 15.78 -2.71
C ALA A 253 -18.65 16.84 -3.81
N GLN A 254 -18.15 18.02 -3.44
CA GLN A 254 -17.86 19.08 -4.41
C GLN A 254 -16.85 18.61 -5.47
N TYR A 255 -15.77 17.96 -5.05
CA TYR A 255 -14.76 17.45 -5.98
C TYR A 255 -15.38 16.48 -6.99
N LEU A 256 -16.22 15.54 -6.54
CA LEU A 256 -16.88 14.59 -7.42
C LEU A 256 -17.87 15.27 -8.39
N GLU A 257 -18.62 16.27 -7.94
CA GLU A 257 -19.52 17.05 -8.81
C GLU A 257 -18.78 17.79 -9.92
N GLU A 258 -17.59 18.32 -9.62
CA GLU A 258 -16.73 19.01 -10.59
C GLU A 258 -16.13 18.04 -11.64
N GLN A 259 -15.93 16.76 -11.30
CA GLN A 259 -15.40 15.75 -12.24
C GLN A 259 -16.45 15.17 -13.21
N VAL A 260 -17.76 15.35 -12.92
CA VAL A 260 -18.86 14.84 -13.76
C VAL A 260 -19.25 15.82 -14.87
N GLN A 261 -18.78 17.07 -14.80
CA GLN A 261 -19.04 18.14 -15.78
C GLN A 261 -18.03 18.11 -16.94
#